data_AF-A0A7C3IYT3-F1
#
_entry.id   AF-A0A7C3IYT3-F1
#
_cell.length_a   1.000
_cell.length_b   1.000
_cell.length_c   1.000
_cell.angle_alpha   90.00
_cell.angle_beta   90.00
_cell.angle_gamma   90.00
#
_symmetry.space_group_name_H-M   'P 1'
#
loop_
_entity.id
_entity.type
_entity.pdbx_description
1 polymer ?
#
loop_
_entity_poly.entity_id
_entity_poly.type
_entity_poly.pdbx_seq_one_letter_code
_entity_poly.pdbx_strand_id
1 'polypeptide(L)'
;MEKYKLHKEVKILLFLLSFFLVLVFASPIFMSLGLRYIPYSFQPPLFGSEKLFNEQSLSQEFISPQDNLTAIGVSIRNFNLQSKGDVILEVYSRGGLIRRSVVSGSSIKDGDIVIFTFDKIPNSRSVSYVFKLSTLEVGKEKAYEVYTTNEPQDFAGSLYINDMPVEKPISFLLYFAPESRFSLIYDIYKSWFNRFYSDYNFFYFFIATFSLLAILIIYFAKKEGGR
;
A
#
# COMPACT_ATOMS: atom_id res chain seq x y z
N MET A 1 23.30 -13.70 -53.58
CA MET A 1 22.69 -13.25 -52.30
C MET A 1 23.61 -13.67 -51.18
N GLU A 2 24.54 -12.79 -50.82
CA GLU A 2 25.47 -13.03 -49.72
C GLU A 2 24.74 -12.75 -48.40
N LYS A 3 24.65 -13.77 -47.52
CA LYS A 3 24.00 -13.62 -46.22
C LYS A 3 24.89 -12.69 -45.37
N TYR A 4 24.45 -11.46 -45.13
CA TYR A 4 25.07 -10.55 -44.16
C TYR A 4 25.23 -11.28 -42.82
N LYS A 5 26.47 -11.64 -42.49
CA LYS A 5 26.80 -12.32 -41.24
C LYS A 5 26.83 -11.25 -40.16
N LEU A 6 25.75 -11.12 -39.40
CA LEU A 6 25.64 -10.16 -38.31
C LEU A 6 26.85 -10.30 -37.36
N HIS A 7 27.64 -9.24 -37.25
CA HIS A 7 28.88 -9.22 -36.49
C HIS A 7 28.64 -9.26 -34.98
N LYS A 8 29.70 -9.58 -34.24
CA LYS A 8 29.66 -9.81 -32.80
C LYS A 8 29.21 -8.57 -32.02
N GLU A 9 29.61 -7.37 -32.44
CA GLU A 9 29.29 -6.11 -31.74
C GLU A 9 27.78 -5.78 -31.82
N VAL A 10 27.20 -5.83 -33.02
CA VAL A 10 25.76 -5.60 -33.22
C VAL A 10 24.93 -6.65 -32.45
N LYS A 11 25.37 -7.91 -32.40
CA LYS A 11 24.72 -8.95 -31.58
C LYS A 11 24.72 -8.61 -30.10
N ILE A 12 25.84 -8.11 -29.57
CA ILE A 12 25.94 -7.70 -28.16
C ILE A 12 25.02 -6.53 -27.87
N LEU A 13 24.98 -5.51 -28.75
CA LEU A 13 24.09 -4.36 -28.58
C LEU A 13 22.62 -4.76 -28.60
N LEU A 14 22.20 -5.60 -29.55
CA LEU A 14 20.83 -6.12 -29.61
C LEU A 14 20.50 -6.94 -28.36
N PHE A 15 21.42 -7.79 -27.89
CA PHE A 15 21.24 -8.56 -26.66
C PHE A 15 21.04 -7.63 -25.45
N LEU A 16 21.90 -6.62 -25.28
CA LEU A 16 21.79 -5.66 -24.18
C LEU A 16 20.47 -4.87 -24.23
N LEU A 17 20.05 -4.45 -25.43
CA LEU A 17 18.77 -3.78 -25.64
C LEU A 17 17.59 -4.68 -25.27
N SER A 18 17.58 -5.92 -25.76
CA SER A 18 16.54 -6.89 -25.43
C SER A 18 16.52 -7.22 -23.94
N PHE A 19 17.69 -7.39 -23.31
CA PHE A 19 17.80 -7.64 -21.88
C PHE A 19 17.28 -6.46 -21.04
N PHE A 20 17.66 -5.24 -21.42
CA PHE A 20 17.16 -4.03 -20.77
C PHE A 20 15.64 -3.89 -20.90
N LEU A 21 15.09 -4.12 -22.10
CA LEU A 21 13.64 -4.13 -22.33
C LEU A 21 12.95 -5.17 -21.45
N VAL A 22 13.47 -6.40 -21.40
CA VAL A 22 12.93 -7.45 -20.52
C VAL A 22 12.97 -7.01 -19.06
N LEU A 23 14.06 -6.40 -18.57
CA LEU A 23 14.13 -5.91 -17.20
C LEU A 23 13.09 -4.82 -16.90
N VAL A 24 12.98 -3.82 -17.77
CA VAL A 24 12.01 -2.73 -17.60
C VAL A 24 10.59 -3.29 -17.58
N PHE A 25 10.24 -4.13 -18.55
CA PHE A 25 8.89 -4.69 -18.66
C PHE A 25 8.61 -5.80 -17.65
N ALA A 26 9.60 -6.55 -17.14
CA ALA A 26 9.38 -7.58 -16.13
C ALA A 26 9.39 -7.02 -14.70
N SER A 27 10.01 -5.85 -14.46
CA SER A 27 10.08 -5.26 -13.12
C SER A 27 8.73 -5.09 -12.42
N PRO A 28 7.61 -4.70 -13.08
CA PRO A 28 6.30 -4.62 -12.45
C PRO A 28 5.80 -5.96 -11.94
N ILE A 29 6.08 -7.05 -12.67
CA ILE A 29 5.70 -8.41 -12.29
C ILE A 29 6.44 -8.80 -11.01
N PHE A 30 7.74 -8.55 -10.94
CA PHE A 30 8.53 -8.83 -9.73
C PHE A 30 8.07 -8.00 -8.53
N MET A 31 7.73 -6.71 -8.73
CA MET A 31 7.16 -5.87 -7.68
C MET A 31 5.81 -6.42 -7.18
N SER A 32 4.97 -6.95 -8.07
CA SER A 32 3.67 -7.52 -7.70
C SER A 32 3.75 -8.74 -6.77
N LEU A 33 4.89 -9.46 -6.78
CA LEU A 33 5.09 -10.64 -5.92
C LEU A 33 5.22 -10.25 -4.43
N GLY A 34 5.80 -9.07 -4.15
CA GLY A 34 5.96 -8.56 -2.80
C GLY A 34 4.70 -7.92 -2.23
N LEU A 35 3.80 -7.45 -3.09
CA LEU A 35 2.55 -6.81 -2.66
C LEU A 35 1.53 -7.85 -2.20
N ARG A 36 1.17 -7.79 -0.93
CA ARG A 36 0.13 -8.64 -0.32
C ARG A 36 -1.21 -7.92 -0.18
N TYR A 37 -1.16 -6.61 -0.06
CA TYR A 37 -2.33 -5.76 0.15
C TYR A 37 -2.10 -4.37 -0.45
N ILE A 38 -3.19 -3.69 -0.79
CA ILE A 38 -3.20 -2.37 -1.41
C ILE A 38 -3.96 -1.41 -0.47
N PRO A 39 -3.37 -0.27 -0.07
CA PRO A 39 -4.11 0.75 0.67
C PRO A 39 -5.20 1.38 -0.22
N TYR A 40 -6.39 1.62 0.31
CA TYR A 40 -7.47 2.26 -0.44
C TYR A 40 -7.24 3.75 -0.69
N SER A 41 -6.70 4.45 0.31
CA SER A 41 -6.52 5.90 0.27
C SER A 41 -5.15 6.29 0.84
N PHE A 42 -4.84 7.57 0.71
CA PHE A 42 -3.77 8.18 1.50
C PHE A 42 -4.19 8.27 2.97
N GLN A 43 -3.19 8.28 3.84
CA GLN A 43 -3.41 8.45 5.27
C GLN A 43 -3.93 9.86 5.53
N PRO A 44 -5.06 10.01 6.26
CA PRO A 44 -5.55 11.32 6.65
C PRO A 44 -4.54 12.04 7.56
N PRO A 45 -4.44 13.38 7.50
CA PRO A 45 -3.57 14.14 8.38
C PRO A 45 -3.96 13.95 9.85
N LEU A 46 -2.95 14.03 10.71
CA LEU A 46 -3.08 13.79 12.15
C LEU A 46 -3.34 15.11 12.85
N PHE A 47 -4.53 15.29 13.44
CA PHE A 47 -4.95 16.56 14.08
C PHE A 47 -5.03 16.47 15.60
N GLY A 48 -5.20 15.28 16.15
CA GLY A 48 -5.30 15.03 17.59
C GLY A 48 -5.04 13.58 17.91
N SER A 49 -5.21 13.20 19.18
CA SER A 49 -5.13 11.81 19.60
C SER A 49 -6.10 11.51 20.74
N GLU A 50 -6.56 10.27 20.79
CA GLU A 50 -7.36 9.72 21.88
C GLU A 50 -6.55 8.66 22.62
N LYS A 51 -6.71 8.59 23.94
CA LYS A 51 -5.98 7.61 24.75
C LYS A 51 -6.59 6.23 24.65
N LEU A 52 -5.75 5.20 24.64
CA LEU A 52 -6.13 3.80 24.64
C LEU A 52 -5.40 3.09 25.80
N PHE A 53 -6.17 2.61 26.77
CA PHE A 53 -5.73 1.94 28.00
C PHE A 53 -6.84 0.97 28.47
N ASN A 54 -6.62 0.17 29.52
CA ASN A 54 -7.49 -0.96 29.87
C ASN A 54 -9.00 -0.68 29.97
N GLU A 55 -9.38 0.49 30.47
CA GLU A 55 -10.79 0.85 30.71
C GLU A 55 -11.38 1.71 29.58
N GLN A 56 -10.61 1.94 28.52
CA GLN A 56 -11.01 2.76 27.39
C GLN A 56 -10.88 1.98 26.09
N SER A 57 -12.00 1.82 25.41
CA SER A 57 -12.06 1.26 24.06
C SER A 57 -12.52 2.31 23.05
N LEU A 58 -11.95 2.22 21.85
CA LEU A 58 -12.26 3.12 20.74
C LEU A 58 -12.92 2.29 19.65
N SER A 59 -14.15 2.61 19.27
CA SER A 59 -14.89 1.91 18.23
C SER A 59 -15.19 2.86 17.07
N GLN A 60 -14.82 2.50 15.85
CA GLN A 60 -14.99 3.32 14.67
C GLN A 60 -15.85 2.59 13.65
N GLU A 61 -16.96 3.21 13.27
CA GLU A 61 -17.77 2.77 12.15
C GLU A 61 -17.06 3.04 10.83
N PHE A 62 -17.25 2.17 9.84
CA PHE A 62 -16.82 2.43 8.48
C PHE A 62 -17.59 1.59 7.46
N ILE A 63 -17.66 2.08 6.23
CA ILE A 63 -18.20 1.34 5.09
C ILE A 63 -17.01 0.91 4.23
N SER A 64 -16.86 -0.38 3.98
CA SER A 64 -15.73 -0.85 3.19
C SER A 64 -15.92 -0.48 1.70
N PRO A 65 -15.03 0.31 1.09
CA PRO A 65 -15.22 0.79 -0.28
C PRO A 65 -14.87 -0.24 -1.35
N GLN A 66 -14.18 -1.33 -0.99
CA GLN A 66 -13.74 -2.38 -1.91
C GLN A 66 -13.99 -3.77 -1.32
N ASP A 67 -13.92 -4.78 -2.18
CA ASP A 67 -13.97 -6.18 -1.74
C ASP A 67 -12.61 -6.62 -1.21
N ASN A 68 -12.61 -7.70 -0.43
CA ASN A 68 -11.41 -8.34 0.08
C ASN A 68 -10.65 -7.53 1.15
N LEU A 69 -11.39 -6.86 2.05
CA LEU A 69 -10.79 -6.19 3.21
C LEU A 69 -9.93 -7.20 4.01
N THR A 70 -8.67 -6.84 4.29
CA THR A 70 -7.71 -7.77 4.93
C THR A 70 -6.87 -7.12 6.01
N ALA A 71 -6.80 -5.80 6.08
CA ALA A 71 -6.15 -5.13 7.21
C ALA A 71 -6.71 -3.73 7.44
N ILE A 72 -6.51 -3.24 8.66
CA ILE A 72 -6.76 -1.85 9.04
C ILE A 72 -5.46 -1.30 9.60
N GLY A 73 -4.97 -0.20 9.01
CA GLY A 73 -3.83 0.55 9.54
C GLY A 73 -4.32 1.66 10.43
N VAL A 74 -3.77 1.78 11.63
CA VAL A 74 -4.10 2.86 12.56
C VAL A 74 -2.81 3.53 12.99
N SER A 75 -2.80 4.86 13.00
CA SER A 75 -1.67 5.62 13.53
C SER A 75 -1.70 5.59 15.05
N ILE A 76 -0.69 4.96 15.66
CA ILE A 76 -0.61 4.79 17.10
C ILE A 76 0.73 5.35 17.59
N ARG A 77 0.66 6.12 18.66
CA ARG A 77 1.79 6.66 19.38
C ARG A 77 2.01 5.87 20.67
N ASN A 78 3.25 5.43 20.87
CA ASN A 78 3.72 4.76 22.08
C ASN A 78 4.87 5.58 22.68
N PHE A 79 4.51 6.58 23.48
CA PHE A 79 5.45 7.58 23.97
C PHE A 79 6.63 6.92 24.70
N ASN A 80 7.85 7.16 24.21
CA ASN A 80 9.09 6.55 24.72
C ASN A 80 9.03 5.01 24.86
N LEU A 81 8.19 4.33 24.05
CA LEU A 81 7.99 2.88 24.09
C LEU A 81 7.60 2.35 25.49
N GLN A 82 6.93 3.17 26.31
CA GLN A 82 6.61 2.85 27.70
C GLN A 82 5.56 1.74 27.81
N SER A 83 4.65 1.65 26.85
CA SER A 83 3.55 0.70 26.84
C SER A 83 3.99 -0.61 26.20
N LYS A 84 3.82 -1.72 26.91
CA LYS A 84 4.16 -3.07 26.44
C LYS A 84 2.96 -3.98 26.22
N GLY A 85 1.79 -3.59 26.73
CA GLY A 85 0.56 -4.35 26.59
C GLY A 85 0.11 -4.47 25.14
N ASP A 86 -0.55 -5.57 24.81
CA ASP A 86 -1.00 -5.80 23.44
C ASP A 86 -2.12 -4.83 23.06
N VAL A 87 -2.13 -4.42 21.80
CA VAL A 87 -3.26 -3.70 21.19
C VAL A 87 -4.06 -4.69 20.37
N ILE A 88 -5.35 -4.77 20.67
CA ILE A 88 -6.29 -5.70 20.06
C ILE A 88 -7.20 -4.90 19.14
N LEU A 89 -7.26 -5.30 17.87
CA LEU A 89 -8.23 -4.82 16.90
C LEU A 89 -9.26 -5.93 16.65
N GLU A 90 -10.53 -5.59 16.79
CA GLU A 90 -11.66 -6.46 16.51
C GLU A 90 -12.55 -5.82 15.46
N VAL A 91 -12.99 -6.57 14.46
CA VAL A 91 -13.92 -6.10 13.43
C VAL A 91 -15.25 -6.81 13.61
N TYR A 92 -16.32 -6.04 13.62
CA TYR A 92 -17.69 -6.48 13.81
C TYR A 92 -18.52 -6.19 12.56
N SER A 93 -19.46 -7.08 12.26
CA SER A 93 -20.52 -6.87 11.26
C SER A 93 -21.84 -7.40 11.81
N ARG A 94 -22.91 -6.61 11.68
CA ARG A 94 -24.26 -6.97 12.19
C ARG A 94 -24.25 -7.41 13.66
N GLY A 95 -23.40 -6.78 14.48
CA GLY A 95 -23.24 -7.09 15.91
C GLY A 95 -22.38 -8.33 16.23
N GLY A 96 -21.96 -9.10 15.23
CA GLY A 96 -21.08 -10.26 15.42
C GLY A 96 -19.61 -9.93 15.18
N LEU A 97 -18.72 -10.44 16.05
CA LEU A 97 -17.28 -10.41 15.82
C LEU A 97 -16.93 -11.28 14.61
N ILE A 98 -16.32 -10.68 13.59
CA ILE A 98 -15.92 -11.40 12.37
C ILE A 98 -14.42 -11.55 12.23
N ARG A 99 -13.61 -10.61 12.73
CA ARG A 99 -12.14 -10.67 12.67
C ARG A 99 -11.52 -10.11 13.93
N ARG A 100 -10.33 -10.62 14.25
CA ARG A 100 -9.51 -10.17 15.37
C ARG A 100 -8.04 -10.20 14.96
N SER A 101 -7.31 -9.16 15.33
CA SER A 101 -5.87 -9.04 15.16
C SER A 101 -5.26 -8.51 16.44
N VAL A 102 -4.10 -9.04 16.83
CA VAL A 102 -3.39 -8.62 18.04
C VAL A 102 -1.99 -8.20 17.64
N VAL A 103 -1.57 -7.02 18.06
CA VAL A 103 -0.22 -6.51 17.85
C VAL A 103 0.43 -6.27 19.20
N SER A 104 1.65 -6.78 19.38
CA SER A 104 2.36 -6.56 20.64
C SER A 104 2.74 -5.10 20.79
N GLY A 105 2.45 -4.54 21.96
CA GLY A 105 2.84 -3.18 22.33
C GLY A 105 4.34 -2.90 22.19
N SER A 106 5.15 -3.95 22.36
CA SER A 106 6.61 -3.90 22.19
C SER A 106 7.06 -3.59 20.75
N SER A 107 6.20 -3.87 19.76
CA SER A 107 6.48 -3.63 18.33
C SER A 107 5.96 -2.28 17.83
N ILE A 108 5.14 -1.59 18.62
CA ILE A 108 4.53 -0.31 18.25
C ILE A 108 5.54 0.80 18.52
N LYS A 109 6.03 1.42 17.44
CA LYS A 109 6.92 2.58 17.48
C LYS A 109 6.15 3.87 17.77
N ASP A 110 6.88 4.91 18.19
CA ASP A 110 6.28 6.22 18.44
C ASP A 110 5.85 6.88 17.12
N GLY A 111 4.53 7.03 16.92
CA GLY A 111 3.94 7.77 15.80
C GLY A 111 3.81 6.98 14.49
N ASP A 112 3.96 5.66 14.51
CA ASP A 112 3.95 4.81 13.31
C ASP A 112 2.53 4.30 12.98
N ILE A 113 2.33 3.86 11.74
CA ILE A 113 1.11 3.15 11.33
C ILE A 113 1.23 1.69 11.74
N VAL A 114 0.36 1.27 12.64
CA VAL A 114 0.23 -0.14 13.04
C VAL A 114 -0.79 -0.81 12.13
N ILE A 115 -0.34 -1.79 11.34
CA ILE A 115 -1.20 -2.54 10.42
C ILE A 115 -1.71 -3.80 11.11
N PHE A 116 -3.01 -3.83 11.40
CA PHE A 116 -3.70 -4.98 11.96
C PHE A 116 -4.20 -5.89 10.84
N THR A 117 -3.45 -6.95 10.55
CA THR A 117 -3.76 -7.89 9.47
C THR A 117 -4.66 -9.03 9.96
N PHE A 118 -5.63 -9.41 9.15
CA PHE A 118 -6.55 -10.52 9.43
C PHE A 118 -6.97 -11.20 8.12
N ASP A 119 -7.63 -12.37 8.25
CA ASP A 119 -8.12 -13.11 7.08
C ASP A 119 -9.07 -12.27 6.23
N LYS A 120 -8.92 -12.37 4.92
CA LYS A 120 -9.75 -11.67 3.94
C LYS A 120 -11.24 -11.78 4.27
N ILE A 121 -11.94 -10.65 4.24
CA ILE A 121 -13.40 -10.59 4.27
C ILE A 121 -13.86 -10.47 2.80
N PRO A 122 -14.32 -11.57 2.17
CA PRO A 122 -14.79 -11.53 0.79
C PRO A 122 -16.10 -10.72 0.69
N ASN A 123 -16.37 -10.15 -0.49
CA ASN A 123 -17.59 -9.37 -0.75
C ASN A 123 -17.80 -8.23 0.27
N SER A 124 -16.71 -7.59 0.72
CA SER A 124 -16.77 -6.55 1.74
C SER A 124 -17.29 -5.21 1.20
N ARG A 125 -17.30 -5.00 -0.12
CA ARG A 125 -17.67 -3.73 -0.74
C ARG A 125 -19.06 -3.28 -0.31
N SER A 126 -19.17 -2.01 0.05
CA SER A 126 -20.41 -1.33 0.47
C SER A 126 -21.07 -1.95 1.72
N VAL A 127 -20.35 -2.78 2.47
CA VAL A 127 -20.82 -3.32 3.75
C VAL A 127 -20.33 -2.43 4.89
N SER A 128 -21.22 -2.15 5.85
CA SER A 128 -20.90 -1.42 7.07
C SER A 128 -20.32 -2.34 8.14
N TYR A 129 -19.29 -1.85 8.82
CA TYR A 129 -18.54 -2.52 9.86
C TYR A 129 -18.25 -1.56 11.01
N VAL A 130 -17.88 -2.13 12.15
CA VAL A 130 -17.28 -1.41 13.27
C VAL A 130 -15.95 -2.08 13.59
N PHE A 131 -14.85 -1.34 13.64
CA PHE A 131 -13.65 -1.86 14.29
C PHE A 131 -13.51 -1.28 15.69
N LYS A 132 -13.08 -2.11 16.64
CA LYS A 132 -12.85 -1.76 18.03
C LYS A 132 -11.38 -1.96 18.37
N LEU A 133 -10.76 -0.94 18.94
CA LEU A 133 -9.45 -0.99 19.55
C LEU A 133 -9.59 -1.12 21.06
N SER A 134 -8.84 -2.05 21.63
CA SER A 134 -8.69 -2.23 23.07
C SER A 134 -7.26 -2.62 23.40
N THR A 135 -6.90 -2.56 24.68
CA THR A 135 -5.59 -3.00 25.16
C THR A 135 -5.73 -3.66 26.53
N LEU A 136 -4.77 -4.51 26.87
CA LEU A 136 -4.68 -5.18 28.16
C LEU A 136 -3.42 -4.73 28.89
N GLU A 137 -3.50 -4.63 30.22
CA GLU A 137 -2.38 -4.31 31.11
C GLU A 137 -1.69 -2.95 30.87
N VAL A 138 -2.38 -1.99 30.25
CA VAL A 138 -1.91 -0.61 30.05
C VAL A 138 -2.68 0.35 30.95
N GLY A 139 -1.95 1.02 31.86
CA GLY A 139 -2.47 2.09 32.70
C GLY A 139 -2.54 3.44 31.97
N LYS A 140 -3.40 4.34 32.46
CA LYS A 140 -3.67 5.67 31.86
C LYS A 140 -2.42 6.55 31.66
N GLU A 141 -1.42 6.41 32.52
CA GLU A 141 -0.15 7.18 32.42
C GLU A 141 0.74 6.73 31.26
N LYS A 142 0.62 5.46 30.88
CA LYS A 142 1.36 4.84 29.77
C LYS A 142 0.39 4.46 28.65
N ALA A 143 -0.68 5.21 28.46
CA ALA A 143 -1.67 4.91 27.43
C ALA A 143 -1.04 5.01 26.04
N TYR A 144 -1.52 4.18 25.11
CA TYR A 144 -1.31 4.46 23.70
C TYR A 144 -2.11 5.70 23.32
N GLU A 145 -1.61 6.46 22.35
CA GLU A 145 -2.34 7.58 21.76
C GLU A 145 -2.70 7.21 20.32
N VAL A 146 -3.99 7.05 20.04
CA VAL A 146 -4.52 6.75 18.71
C VAL A 146 -4.86 8.06 18.03
N TYR A 147 -4.23 8.34 16.90
CA TYR A 147 -4.43 9.63 16.25
C TYR A 147 -5.83 9.75 15.62
N THR A 148 -6.39 10.95 15.73
CA THR A 148 -7.65 11.35 15.11
C THR A 148 -7.41 12.37 14.01
N THR A 149 -8.40 12.51 13.13
CA THR A 149 -8.39 13.50 12.06
C THR A 149 -9.64 14.37 12.09
N ASN A 150 -9.53 15.59 11.60
CA ASN A 150 -10.69 16.46 11.34
C ASN A 150 -11.08 16.43 9.86
N GLU A 151 -10.31 15.76 9.01
CA GLU A 151 -10.64 15.65 7.59
C GLU A 151 -11.70 14.57 7.37
N PRO A 152 -12.74 14.87 6.57
CA PRO A 152 -13.75 13.89 6.23
C PRO A 152 -13.11 12.74 5.45
N GLN A 153 -13.45 11.51 5.83
CA GLN A 153 -13.10 10.31 5.09
C GLN A 153 -14.40 9.69 4.58
N ASP A 154 -14.56 9.55 3.27
CA ASP A 154 -15.82 9.10 2.65
C ASP A 154 -16.30 7.72 3.13
N PHE A 155 -15.39 6.92 3.69
CA PHE A 155 -15.67 5.59 4.21
C PHE A 155 -15.79 5.55 5.74
N ALA A 156 -15.40 6.60 6.47
CA ALA A 156 -15.45 6.59 7.93
C ALA A 156 -16.82 7.06 8.43
N GLY A 157 -17.37 6.34 9.40
CA GLY A 157 -18.56 6.72 10.15
C GLY A 157 -18.21 7.37 11.49
N SER A 158 -19.09 7.22 12.47
CA SER A 158 -18.89 7.78 13.81
C SER A 158 -17.83 7.02 14.62
N LEU A 159 -17.05 7.77 15.41
CA LEU A 159 -16.19 7.24 16.47
C LEU A 159 -17.01 7.16 17.76
N TYR A 160 -16.77 6.12 18.55
CA TYR A 160 -17.30 5.93 19.88
C TYR A 160 -16.16 5.67 20.86
N ILE A 161 -16.19 6.34 22.01
CA ILE A 161 -15.30 6.08 23.14
C ILE A 161 -16.16 5.53 24.26
N ASN A 162 -15.93 4.27 24.63
CA ASN A 162 -16.77 3.57 25.61
C ASN A 162 -18.27 3.72 25.29
N ASP A 163 -18.63 3.45 24.04
CA ASP A 163 -19.99 3.51 23.49
C ASP A 163 -20.64 4.90 23.44
N MET A 164 -19.90 5.96 23.77
CA MET A 164 -20.34 7.35 23.61
C MET A 164 -19.80 7.95 22.31
N PRO A 165 -20.65 8.57 21.46
CA PRO A 165 -20.21 9.12 20.17
C PRO A 165 -19.28 10.32 20.35
N VAL A 166 -18.29 10.44 19.48
CA VAL A 166 -17.30 11.52 19.42
C VAL A 166 -17.17 12.02 17.98
N GLU A 167 -17.02 13.33 17.81
CA GLU A 167 -17.06 13.98 16.49
C GLU A 167 -15.87 13.65 15.58
N LYS A 168 -14.70 13.37 16.17
CA LYS A 168 -13.44 13.24 15.40
C LYS A 168 -13.15 11.78 15.11
N PRO A 169 -13.18 11.31 13.85
CA PRO A 169 -12.84 9.94 13.53
C PRO A 169 -11.36 9.64 13.78
N ILE A 170 -11.06 8.36 13.94
CA ILE A 170 -9.68 7.88 13.94
C ILE A 170 -9.05 8.15 12.56
N SER A 171 -7.75 8.49 12.52
CA SER A 171 -6.98 8.45 11.28
C SER A 171 -6.58 7.00 11.01
N PHE A 172 -7.27 6.35 10.06
CA PHE A 172 -7.03 4.95 9.71
C PHE A 172 -7.00 4.73 8.20
N LEU A 173 -6.42 3.60 7.81
CA LEU A 173 -6.31 3.12 6.45
C LEU A 173 -6.97 1.76 6.34
N LEU A 174 -7.69 1.54 5.25
CA LEU A 174 -8.18 0.23 4.88
C LEU A 174 -7.26 -0.39 3.84
N TYR A 175 -6.95 -1.67 4.03
CA TYR A 175 -6.11 -2.44 3.11
C TYR A 175 -6.88 -3.62 2.54
N PHE A 176 -6.71 -3.82 1.23
CA PHE A 176 -7.45 -4.81 0.46
C PHE A 176 -6.50 -5.82 -0.15
N ALA A 177 -6.85 -7.10 -0.06
CA ALA A 177 -6.17 -8.12 -0.85
C ALA A 177 -6.60 -7.98 -2.31
N PRO A 178 -5.67 -8.13 -3.28
CA PRO A 178 -6.03 -8.09 -4.69
C PRO A 178 -7.01 -9.22 -5.03
N GLU A 179 -7.98 -8.94 -5.92
CA GLU A 179 -8.94 -9.95 -6.39
C GLU A 179 -8.21 -11.16 -7.00
N SER A 180 -7.16 -10.89 -7.77
CA SER A 180 -6.25 -11.90 -8.31
C SER A 180 -4.84 -11.34 -8.51
N ARG A 181 -3.86 -12.22 -8.70
CA ARG A 181 -2.50 -11.79 -9.06
C ARG A 181 -2.43 -11.12 -10.42
N PHE A 182 -3.24 -11.58 -11.38
CA PHE A 182 -3.30 -11.00 -12.71
C PHE A 182 -3.90 -9.59 -12.70
N SER A 183 -4.95 -9.34 -11.89
CA SER A 183 -5.53 -8.00 -11.75
C SER A 183 -4.53 -7.02 -11.14
N LEU A 184 -3.79 -7.44 -10.11
CA LEU A 184 -2.71 -6.63 -9.53
C LEU A 184 -1.64 -6.27 -10.57
N ILE A 185 -1.17 -7.26 -11.35
CA ILE A 185 -0.19 -7.02 -12.41
C ILE A 185 -0.75 -6.02 -13.44
N TYR A 186 -1.99 -6.21 -13.88
CA TYR A 186 -2.66 -5.31 -14.81
C TYR A 186 -2.76 -3.89 -14.24
N ASP A 187 -3.14 -3.72 -12.97
CA ASP A 187 -3.27 -2.42 -12.32
C ASP A 187 -1.92 -1.71 -12.19
N ILE A 188 -0.84 -2.44 -11.90
CA ILE A 188 0.52 -1.91 -11.87
C ILE A 188 0.93 -1.44 -13.27
N TYR A 189 0.74 -2.27 -14.31
CA TYR A 189 1.06 -1.86 -15.69
C TYR A 189 0.24 -0.65 -16.11
N LYS A 190 -1.07 -0.65 -15.86
CA LYS A 190 -1.96 0.47 -16.15
C LYS A 190 -1.47 1.75 -15.48
N SER A 191 -1.13 1.68 -14.19
CA SER A 191 -0.57 2.82 -13.44
C SER A 191 0.78 3.27 -13.97
N TRP A 192 1.64 2.32 -14.33
CA TRP A 192 2.96 2.58 -14.92
C TRP A 192 2.85 3.27 -16.29
N PHE A 193 1.99 2.77 -17.19
CA PHE A 193 1.72 3.38 -18.48
C PHE A 193 1.06 4.76 -18.32
N ASN A 194 0.09 4.90 -17.42
CA ASN A 194 -0.52 6.20 -17.15
C ASN A 194 0.52 7.23 -16.72
N ARG A 195 1.42 6.87 -15.79
CA ARG A 195 2.53 7.74 -15.40
C ARG A 195 3.49 8.01 -16.55
N PHE A 196 3.78 7.01 -17.38
CA PHE A 196 4.63 7.16 -18.56
C PHE A 196 4.09 8.22 -19.53
N TYR A 197 2.76 8.30 -19.73
CA TYR A 197 2.14 9.30 -20.58
C TYR A 197 1.90 10.65 -19.89
N SER A 198 1.66 10.65 -18.57
CA SER A 198 1.40 11.89 -17.83
C SER A 198 2.67 12.67 -17.49
N ASP A 199 3.80 11.99 -17.32
CA ASP A 199 5.10 12.62 -17.03
C ASP A 199 5.87 12.85 -18.35
N TYR A 200 5.67 14.03 -18.93
CA TYR A 200 6.35 14.41 -20.18
C TYR A 200 7.88 14.33 -20.07
N ASN A 201 8.46 14.67 -18.92
CA ASN A 201 9.92 14.64 -18.75
C ASN A 201 10.43 13.21 -18.83
N PHE A 202 9.76 12.30 -18.13
CA PHE A 202 10.08 10.88 -18.18
C PHE A 202 9.90 10.30 -19.59
N PHE A 203 8.80 10.65 -20.27
CA PHE A 203 8.52 10.25 -21.65
C PHE A 203 9.62 10.67 -22.62
N TYR A 204 10.01 11.95 -22.62
CA TYR A 204 11.06 12.46 -23.51
C TYR A 204 12.43 11.85 -23.19
N PHE A 205 12.77 11.70 -21.91
CA PHE A 205 14.00 11.02 -21.51
C PHE A 205 14.05 9.58 -22.04
N PHE A 206 12.93 8.86 -21.97
CA PHE A 206 12.83 7.50 -22.46
C PHE A 206 13.02 7.45 -23.98
N ILE A 207 12.27 8.27 -24.74
CA ILE A 207 12.40 8.35 -26.20
C ILE A 207 13.82 8.74 -26.64
N ALA A 208 14.43 9.72 -25.99
CA ALA A 208 15.80 10.14 -26.31
C ALA A 208 16.79 9.00 -26.11
N THR A 209 16.66 8.26 -25.00
CA THR A 209 17.50 7.10 -24.70
C THR A 209 17.34 6.00 -25.77
N PHE A 210 16.11 5.66 -26.14
CA PHE A 210 15.85 4.67 -27.19
C PHE A 210 16.33 5.12 -28.57
N SER A 211 16.16 6.40 -28.90
CA SER A 211 16.63 6.98 -30.16
C SER A 211 18.15 6.94 -30.27
N LEU A 212 18.85 7.30 -29.18
CA LEU A 212 20.32 7.22 -29.12
C LEU A 212 20.80 5.77 -29.31
N LEU A 213 20.17 4.81 -28.64
CA LEU A 213 20.50 3.38 -28.80
C LEU A 213 20.26 2.89 -30.23
N ALA A 214 19.16 3.27 -30.86
CA ALA A 214 18.87 2.93 -32.25
C ALA A 214 19.91 3.52 -33.21
N ILE A 215 20.29 4.79 -33.01
CA ILE A 215 21.35 5.45 -33.80
C ILE A 215 22.68 4.70 -33.64
N LEU A 216 23.06 4.32 -32.42
CA LEU A 216 24.27 3.55 -32.18
C LEU A 216 24.25 2.20 -32.91
N ILE A 217 23.15 1.46 -32.83
CA ILE A 217 22.99 0.18 -33.54
C ILE A 217 23.15 0.37 -35.06
N ILE A 218 22.50 1.38 -35.63
CA ILE A 218 22.62 1.70 -37.07
C ILE A 218 24.06 2.10 -37.44
N TYR A 219 24.71 2.92 -36.61
CA TYR A 219 26.08 3.37 -36.82
C TYR A 219 27.06 2.18 -36.86
N PHE A 220 26.99 1.28 -35.87
CA PHE A 220 27.85 0.09 -35.83
C PHE A 220 27.56 -0.85 -37.00
N ALA A 221 26.29 -1.06 -37.34
CA ALA A 221 25.91 -1.90 -38.49
C ALA A 221 26.44 -1.35 -39.83
N LYS A 222 26.44 -0.01 -40.03
CA LYS A 222 26.97 0.62 -41.25
C LYS A 222 28.49 0.60 -41.32
N LYS A 223 29.17 0.88 -40.19
CA LYS A 223 30.64 0.90 -40.12
C LYS A 223 31.24 -0.45 -40.52
N GLU A 224 30.54 -1.54 -40.25
CA GLU A 224 30.98 -2.89 -40.60
C GLU A 224 30.66 -3.27 -42.05
N GLY A 225 29.56 -2.82 -42.64
CA GLY A 225 29.20 -3.13 -44.02
C GLY A 225 29.99 -2.37 -45.11
N GLY A 226 30.81 -1.40 -44.72
CA GLY A 226 31.70 -0.65 -45.61
C GLY A 226 33.14 -1.18 -45.65
N ARG A 227 33.41 -2.34 -45.05
CA ARG A 227 34.68 -3.09 -45.14
C ARG A 227 34.45 -4.37 -45.91
#